data_AF-A0AAV5YTY0-F1
#
_entry.id   AF-A0AAV5YTY0-F1
#
_cell.length_a   1.000
_cell.length_b   1.000
_cell.length_c   1.000
_cell.angle_alpha   90.00
_cell.angle_beta   90.00
_cell.angle_gamma   90.00
#
_symmetry.space_group_name_H-M   'P 1'
#
loop_
_entity.id
_entity.type
_entity.pdbx_description
1 polymer ?
#
loop_
_entity_poly.entity_id
_entity_poly.type
_entity_poly.pdbx_seq_one_letter_code
_entity_poly.pdbx_strand_id
1 'polypeptide(L)'
;MKADMILVDLERILRDPWLDEDLPIAEAFIHRALGQDVRTAIVGGRVVMEDGRMTTLDVDALYREIRKAGARGIPPRQRGHAEMLQRLKPHYQAWYNAWLAPEEGEPFYVLNRRR
;
A
#
# COMPACT_ATOMS: atom_id res chain seq x y z
N MET A 1 -19.28 -23.68 4.16
CA MET A 1 -18.37 -22.51 4.08
C MET A 1 -18.42 -21.80 5.42
N LYS A 2 -17.31 -21.33 5.98
CA LYS A 2 -17.34 -20.42 7.14
C LYS A 2 -17.60 -18.99 6.63
N ALA A 3 -18.20 -18.13 7.44
CA ALA A 3 -18.54 -16.77 7.03
C ALA A 3 -17.30 -15.85 7.09
N ASP A 4 -16.60 -15.74 5.97
CA ASP A 4 -15.46 -14.83 5.78
C ASP A 4 -15.91 -13.68 4.86
N MET A 5 -16.00 -12.47 5.40
CA MET A 5 -16.67 -11.35 4.74
C MET A 5 -16.07 -10.00 5.16
N ILE A 6 -16.23 -9.00 4.30
CA ILE A 6 -15.94 -7.61 4.61
C ILE A 6 -17.13 -6.71 4.23
N LEU A 7 -17.32 -5.63 4.99
CA LEU A 7 -18.20 -4.52 4.61
C LEU A 7 -17.32 -3.36 4.17
N VAL A 8 -17.56 -2.87 2.96
CA VAL A 8 -16.77 -1.82 2.32
C VAL A 8 -17.63 -0.58 2.16
N ASP A 9 -17.11 0.57 2.58
CA ASP A 9 -17.70 1.88 2.31
C ASP A 9 -17.37 2.29 0.87
N LEU A 10 -18.40 2.44 0.06
CA LEU A 10 -18.26 2.72 -1.37
C LEU A 10 -18.24 4.22 -1.67
N GLU A 11 -18.47 5.11 -0.71
CA GLU A 11 -18.66 6.54 -0.97
C GLU A 11 -17.46 7.15 -1.72
N ARG A 12 -16.24 6.98 -1.17
CA ARG A 12 -15.00 7.43 -1.81
C ARG A 12 -14.76 6.71 -3.15
N ILE A 13 -15.05 5.42 -3.20
CA ILE A 13 -14.80 4.56 -4.37
C ILE A 13 -15.63 5.04 -5.55
N LEU A 14 -16.89 5.40 -5.33
CA LEU A 14 -17.83 5.77 -6.39
C LEU A 14 -17.83 7.27 -6.69
N ARG A 15 -17.44 8.14 -5.74
CA ARG A 15 -17.58 9.59 -5.92
C ARG A 15 -16.27 10.36 -6.12
N ASP A 16 -15.16 9.94 -5.52
CA ASP A 16 -13.97 10.81 -5.41
C ASP A 16 -12.77 10.36 -6.27
N PRO A 17 -12.24 11.21 -7.18
CA PRO A 17 -12.69 12.57 -7.49
C PRO A 17 -13.89 12.62 -8.46
N TRP A 18 -14.08 11.57 -9.25
CA TRP A 18 -15.25 11.34 -10.11
C TRP A 18 -15.21 9.89 -10.61
N LEU A 19 -16.36 9.30 -10.91
CA LEU A 19 -16.49 8.02 -11.61
C LEU A 19 -17.71 8.09 -12.52
N ASP A 20 -17.65 7.38 -13.65
CA ASP A 20 -18.83 7.15 -14.47
C ASP A 20 -19.87 6.36 -13.66
N GLU A 21 -21.09 6.88 -13.54
CA GLU A 21 -22.18 6.26 -12.77
C GLU A 21 -22.64 4.92 -13.38
N ASP A 22 -22.37 4.71 -14.67
CA ASP A 22 -22.69 3.47 -15.37
C ASP A 22 -21.62 2.37 -15.15
N LEU A 23 -20.48 2.70 -14.52
CA LEU A 23 -19.44 1.69 -14.25
C LEU A 23 -19.93 0.68 -13.18
N PRO A 24 -19.83 -0.64 -13.46
CA PRO A 24 -20.22 -1.64 -12.47
C PRO A 24 -19.47 -1.49 -11.15
N ILE A 25 -20.18 -1.60 -10.02
CA ILE A 25 -19.59 -1.48 -8.67
C ILE A 25 -18.43 -2.46 -8.47
N ALA A 26 -18.52 -3.68 -9.02
CA ALA A 26 -17.45 -4.67 -8.92
C ALA A 26 -16.16 -4.19 -9.60
N GLU A 27 -16.29 -3.53 -10.76
CA GLU A 27 -15.16 -2.97 -11.49
C GLU A 27 -14.58 -1.75 -10.76
N ALA A 28 -15.45 -0.85 -10.28
CA ALA A 28 -15.06 0.27 -9.43
C ALA A 28 -14.30 -0.19 -8.18
N PHE A 29 -14.80 -1.23 -7.50
CA PHE A 29 -14.18 -1.83 -6.34
C PHE A 29 -12.79 -2.41 -6.66
N ILE A 30 -12.68 -3.23 -7.72
CA ILE A 30 -11.40 -3.85 -8.11
C ILE A 30 -10.33 -2.80 -8.39
N HIS A 31 -10.69 -1.68 -9.02
CA HIS A 31 -9.72 -0.68 -9.47
C HIS A 31 -9.44 0.45 -8.47
N ARG A 32 -10.36 0.74 -7.55
CA ARG A 32 -10.25 1.93 -6.67
C ARG A 32 -10.28 1.62 -5.17
N ALA A 33 -10.73 0.44 -4.75
CA ALA A 33 -10.83 0.12 -3.34
C ALA A 33 -9.44 0.03 -2.68
N LEU A 34 -9.37 0.51 -1.45
CA LEU A 34 -8.21 0.48 -0.59
C LEU A 34 -8.60 -0.16 0.74
N GLY A 35 -7.60 -0.64 1.50
CA GLY A 35 -7.85 -1.22 2.82
C GLY A 35 -8.56 -0.27 3.79
N GLN A 36 -8.38 1.04 3.64
CA GLN A 36 -9.05 2.07 4.45
C GLN A 36 -10.56 2.17 4.21
N ASP A 37 -11.07 1.66 3.10
CA ASP A 37 -12.50 1.68 2.78
C ASP A 37 -13.25 0.55 3.50
N VAL A 38 -12.54 -0.42 4.09
CA VAL A 38 -13.17 -1.52 4.83
C VAL A 38 -13.64 -1.02 6.20
N ARG A 39 -14.95 -1.13 6.47
CA ARG A 39 -15.55 -0.75 7.76
C ARG A 39 -15.66 -1.93 8.71
N THR A 40 -15.97 -3.12 8.20
CA THR A 40 -16.15 -4.32 9.04
C THR A 40 -15.45 -5.50 8.39
N ALA A 41 -14.80 -6.34 9.21
CA ALA A 41 -14.21 -7.60 8.78
C ALA A 41 -14.70 -8.74 9.66
N ILE A 42 -15.09 -9.83 9.03
CA ILE A 42 -15.63 -11.04 9.66
C ILE A 42 -14.78 -12.22 9.19
N VAL A 43 -14.26 -12.98 10.16
CA VAL A 43 -13.48 -14.20 9.90
C VAL A 43 -14.11 -15.35 10.66
N GLY A 44 -14.55 -16.37 9.96
CA GLY A 44 -15.19 -17.55 10.53
C GLY A 44 -16.52 -17.25 11.23
N GLY A 45 -17.23 -16.18 10.84
CA GLY A 45 -18.43 -15.68 11.53
C GLY A 45 -18.15 -14.80 12.75
N ARG A 46 -16.88 -14.55 13.10
CA ARG A 46 -16.50 -13.62 14.17
C ARG A 46 -16.15 -12.26 13.58
N VAL A 47 -16.80 -11.21 14.07
CA VAL A 47 -16.41 -9.82 13.77
C VAL A 47 -15.05 -9.55 14.40
N VAL A 48 -14.04 -9.25 13.57
CA VAL A 48 -12.67 -8.93 14.01
C VAL A 48 -12.33 -7.44 13.89
N MET A 49 -13.14 -6.70 13.12
CA MET A 49 -13.10 -5.25 12.99
C MET A 49 -14.51 -4.73 12.75
N GLU A 50 -14.88 -3.62 13.39
CA GLU A 50 -16.17 -2.95 13.27
C GLU A 50 -15.97 -1.43 13.23
N ASP A 51 -16.63 -0.74 12.31
CA ASP A 51 -16.46 0.70 12.05
C ASP A 51 -14.99 1.17 11.94
N GLY A 52 -14.15 0.34 11.29
CA GLY A 52 -12.72 0.60 11.10
C GLY A 52 -11.88 0.39 12.37
N ARG A 53 -12.46 -0.13 13.46
CA ARG A 53 -11.76 -0.41 14.72
C ARG A 53 -11.64 -1.90 14.96
N MET A 54 -10.44 -2.35 15.32
CA MET A 54 -10.19 -3.77 15.65
C MET A 54 -10.93 -4.14 16.93
N THR A 55 -11.65 -5.27 16.92
CA THR A 55 -12.36 -5.80 18.11
C THR A 55 -11.56 -6.85 18.85
N THR A 56 -10.50 -7.38 18.22
CA THR A 56 -9.68 -8.49 18.74
C THR A 56 -8.30 -8.07 19.22
N LEU A 57 -7.96 -6.77 19.08
CA LEU A 57 -6.65 -6.24 19.39
C LEU A 57 -6.78 -4.84 19.99
N ASP A 58 -6.06 -4.58 21.09
CA ASP A 58 -5.79 -3.21 21.55
C ASP A 58 -4.69 -2.59 20.67
N VAL A 59 -5.12 -1.84 19.66
CA VAL A 59 -4.24 -1.18 18.70
C VAL A 59 -3.34 -0.16 19.38
N ASP A 60 -3.85 0.57 20.37
CA ASP A 60 -3.07 1.59 21.08
C ASP A 60 -1.98 0.94 21.94
N ALA A 61 -2.28 -0.17 22.62
CA ALA A 61 -1.27 -0.96 23.32
C ALA A 61 -0.21 -1.49 22.38
N LEU A 62 -0.61 -2.06 21.23
CA LEU A 62 0.33 -2.53 20.21
C LEU A 62 1.28 -1.39 19.79
N TYR A 63 0.76 -0.20 19.49
CA TYR A 63 1.60 0.94 19.11
C TYR A 63 2.53 1.40 20.24
N ARG A 64 2.10 1.35 21.52
CA ARG A 64 2.98 1.63 22.65
C ARG A 64 4.15 0.64 22.72
N GLU A 65 3.87 -0.65 22.51
CA GLU A 65 4.91 -1.69 22.49
C GLU A 65 5.88 -1.52 21.32
N ILE A 66 5.36 -1.22 20.12
CA ILE A 66 6.17 -0.94 18.93
C ILE A 66 7.09 0.26 19.18
N ARG A 67 6.57 1.36 19.74
CA ARG A 67 7.39 2.53 20.09
C ARG A 67 8.46 2.20 21.13
N LYS A 68 8.12 1.43 22.16
CA LYS A 68 9.09 0.98 23.18
C LYS A 68 10.18 0.07 22.59
N ALA A 69 9.83 -0.79 21.64
CA ALA A 69 10.79 -1.61 20.92
C ALA A 69 11.69 -0.76 20.02
N GLY A 70 11.10 0.17 19.24
CA GLY A 70 11.82 1.08 18.36
C GLY A 70 12.76 2.04 19.10
N ALA A 71 12.41 2.47 20.31
CA ALA A 71 13.25 3.31 21.16
C ALA A 71 14.59 2.67 21.55
N ARG A 72 14.71 1.33 21.46
CA ARG A 72 15.99 0.61 21.68
C ARG A 72 16.99 0.86 20.54
N GLY A 73 16.56 1.51 19.47
CA GLY A 73 17.37 1.80 18.29
C GLY A 73 17.61 0.57 17.42
N ILE A 74 18.29 0.81 16.30
CA ILE A 74 18.65 -0.24 15.35
C ILE A 74 19.80 -1.08 15.93
N PRO A 75 19.65 -2.41 16.08
CA PRO A 75 20.70 -3.31 16.54
C PRO A 75 21.98 -3.18 15.71
N PRO A 76 23.18 -3.39 16.28
CA PRO A 76 24.45 -3.21 15.58
C PRO A 76 24.55 -3.98 14.26
N ARG A 77 24.05 -5.22 14.21
CA ARG A 77 24.02 -6.03 12.98
C ARG A 77 23.17 -5.38 11.87
N GLN A 78 21.99 -4.87 12.22
CA GLN A 78 21.12 -4.20 11.26
C GLN A 78 21.70 -2.84 10.84
N ARG A 79 22.39 -2.15 11.75
CA ARG A 79 23.07 -0.89 11.45
C ARG A 79 24.20 -1.10 10.43
N GLY A 80 25.05 -2.10 10.63
CA GLY A 80 26.12 -2.42 9.67
C GLY A 80 25.57 -2.82 8.29
N HIS A 81 24.45 -3.53 8.24
CA HIS A 81 23.78 -3.85 6.98
C HIS A 81 23.21 -2.60 6.29
N ALA A 82 22.54 -1.71 7.06
CA ALA A 82 22.02 -0.45 6.53
C ALA A 82 23.15 0.45 6.00
N GLU A 83 24.27 0.57 6.74
CA GLU A 83 25.46 1.31 6.29
C GLU A 83 26.04 0.73 5.01
N MET A 84 26.14 -0.60 4.90
CA MET A 84 26.59 -1.27 3.67
C MET A 84 25.65 -0.95 2.49
N LEU A 85 24.33 -1.04 2.69
CA LEU A 85 23.35 -0.69 1.66
C LEU A 85 23.44 0.77 1.26
N GLN A 86 23.65 1.70 2.21
CA GLN A 86 23.85 3.12 1.90
C GLN A 86 25.12 3.36 1.07
N ARG A 87 26.22 2.62 1.35
CA ARG A 87 27.43 2.67 0.51
C ARG A 87 27.19 2.12 -0.89
N LEU A 88 26.39 1.06 -1.02
CA LEU A 88 26.10 0.44 -2.32
C LEU A 88 25.11 1.27 -3.16
N LYS A 89 24.15 1.93 -2.51
CA LYS A 89 23.06 2.69 -3.12
C LYS A 89 23.48 3.60 -4.28
N PRO A 90 24.50 4.49 -4.16
CA PRO A 90 24.88 5.37 -5.26
C PRO A 90 25.35 4.60 -6.51
N HIS A 91 26.05 3.47 -6.33
CA HIS A 91 26.53 2.65 -7.45
C HIS A 91 25.39 1.91 -8.15
N TYR A 92 24.48 1.34 -7.37
CA TYR A 92 23.28 0.68 -7.90
C TYR A 92 22.39 1.67 -8.67
N GLN A 93 22.16 2.85 -8.11
CA GLN A 93 21.39 3.91 -8.78
C GLN A 93 22.08 4.42 -10.03
N ALA A 94 23.40 4.64 -10.01
CA ALA A 94 24.16 5.04 -11.19
C ALA A 94 24.06 3.98 -12.31
N TRP A 95 24.15 2.71 -11.95
CA TRP A 95 23.99 1.60 -12.91
C TRP A 95 22.59 1.58 -13.55
N TYR A 96 21.52 1.68 -12.75
CA TYR A 96 20.15 1.75 -13.28
C TYR A 96 19.92 3.00 -14.12
N ASN A 97 20.44 4.16 -13.68
CA ASN A 97 20.30 5.42 -14.43
C ASN A 97 21.06 5.38 -15.76
N ALA A 98 22.21 4.70 -15.82
CA ALA A 98 22.94 4.47 -17.07
C ALA A 98 22.19 3.48 -17.98
N TRP A 99 21.52 2.47 -17.43
CA TRP A 99 20.68 1.54 -18.20
C TRP A 99 19.41 2.19 -18.74
N LEU A 100 18.84 3.14 -17.98
CA LEU A 100 17.69 3.95 -18.38
C LEU A 100 18.10 5.23 -19.12
N ALA A 101 19.39 5.42 -19.41
CA ALA A 101 19.87 6.56 -20.18
C ALA A 101 19.27 6.45 -21.59
N PRO A 102 18.46 7.42 -22.03
CA PRO A 102 17.71 7.36 -23.28
C PRO A 102 18.59 7.74 -24.48
N GLU A 103 19.85 7.33 -24.48
CA GLU A 103 20.60 7.35 -25.73
C GLU A 103 20.05 6.22 -26.61
N GLU A 104 19.18 6.61 -27.54
CA GLU A 104 18.82 5.88 -28.77
C GLU A 104 17.69 4.84 -28.72
N GLY A 105 16.73 4.96 -27.81
CA GLY A 105 15.46 4.23 -27.94
C GLY A 105 14.39 5.09 -28.62
N GLU A 106 14.19 5.00 -29.94
CA GLU A 106 12.93 5.47 -30.51
C GLU A 106 11.79 4.63 -29.92
N PRO A 107 10.81 5.23 -29.21
CA PRO A 107 9.71 4.46 -28.67
C PRO A 107 8.96 3.77 -29.81
N PHE A 108 8.73 2.47 -29.69
CA PHE A 108 7.93 1.71 -30.68
C PHE A 108 6.54 2.34 -30.91
N TYR A 109 6.01 3.04 -29.91
CA TYR A 109 4.72 3.73 -29.98
C TYR A 109 4.76 5.06 -29.23
N VAL A 110 4.30 6.14 -29.87
CA VAL A 110 4.26 7.50 -29.31
C VAL A 110 2.80 7.93 -29.20
N LEU A 111 2.27 8.02 -27.98
CA LEU A 111 0.93 8.53 -27.71
C LEU A 111 1.01 9.92 -27.07
N ASN A 112 0.22 10.89 -27.55
CA ASN A 112 0.04 12.23 -26.94
C ASN A 112 1.29 13.12 -26.82
N ARG A 113 2.28 13.02 -27.72
CA ARG A 113 3.34 14.05 -27.79
C ARG A 113 2.81 15.28 -28.51
N ARG A 114 2.53 16.36 -27.77
CA ARG A 114 2.33 17.68 -28.39
C ARG A 114 3.69 18.18 -28.91
N ARG A 115 3.71 18.66 -30.15
CA ARG A 115 4.86 19.32 -30.76
C ARG A 115 5.22 20.60 -30.02
#